data_AF-A0A8T4Z9U8-F1
#
_entry.id   AF-A0A8T4Z9U8-F1
#
_cell.length_a   1.000
_cell.length_b   1.000
_cell.length_c   1.000
_cell.angle_alpha   90.00
_cell.angle_beta   90.00
_cell.angle_gamma   90.00
#
_symmetry.space_group_name_H-M   'P 1'
#
loop_
_entity.id
_entity.type
_entity.pdbx_description
1 polymer ?
#
loop_
_entity_poly.entity_id
_entity_poly.type
_entity_poly.pdbx_seq_one_letter_code
_entity_poly.pdbx_strand_id
1 'polypeptide(L)'
;MLKMRGLIKPTTTVILLFATLYLIHSAYSAEVELFLDDEKEMTISGRSLILTSDIVVKNKSSLIIANSNIQLSVRGERGYNLIALDSGKVLLSSSTLQSLFNASTIEISGAANMTILNSTITGFNILTSRENSTIHIHNSKLFIPYINCSCRALTLTGGTMPKGELKINNPTVSLERFKGDRIHLDVGNATLKNIQAKHLAAMSVGTLQLNSSRIGNCTLQSNVKVVIADSTFDWLKFLSSGDAVNVTVSKGRAGGPIYADTNVTVQRYWYLRVNVTDLAGTGMPAKIVVEDYFGKIVATGEADARGLYVKPILAEVVNGSKT
;
A
#
# COMPACT_ATOMS: atom_id res chain seq x y z
N MET A 1 82.26 25.52 -41.62
CA MET A 1 82.06 24.59 -42.74
C MET A 1 81.03 23.55 -42.30
N LEU A 2 79.93 23.45 -43.05
CA LEU A 2 78.76 22.59 -42.81
C LEU A 2 79.10 21.09 -42.71
N LYS A 3 78.39 20.33 -41.87
CA LYS A 3 77.36 19.38 -42.33
C LYS A 3 76.52 18.77 -41.20
N MET A 4 75.20 18.94 -41.37
CA MET A 4 74.12 18.17 -40.74
C MET A 4 74.19 16.68 -41.14
N ARG A 5 73.62 15.82 -40.28
CA ARG A 5 72.66 14.78 -40.68
C ARG A 5 71.61 14.61 -39.58
N GLY A 6 70.37 14.99 -39.89
CA GLY A 6 69.19 14.38 -39.26
C GLY A 6 68.75 13.17 -40.08
N LEU A 7 67.84 12.36 -39.52
CA LEU A 7 66.54 12.01 -40.13
C LEU A 7 65.79 10.97 -39.26
N ILE A 8 64.52 11.31 -38.99
CA ILE A 8 63.30 10.47 -39.09
C ILE A 8 62.95 9.48 -37.95
N LYS A 9 61.83 9.82 -37.28
CA LYS A 9 60.88 8.93 -36.60
C LYS A 9 60.21 7.96 -37.58
N PRO A 10 59.67 6.84 -37.09
CA PRO A 10 58.20 6.74 -37.17
C PRO A 10 57.52 6.27 -35.88
N THR A 11 56.32 6.79 -35.74
CA THR A 11 55.18 6.49 -34.86
C THR A 11 54.53 5.13 -35.13
N THR A 12 54.14 4.38 -34.07
CA THR A 12 52.83 3.72 -33.83
C THR A 12 52.92 2.94 -32.49
N THR A 13 52.15 3.25 -31.43
CA THR A 13 50.71 2.99 -31.14
C THR A 13 50.48 1.70 -30.33
N VAL A 14 50.14 1.92 -29.03
CA VAL A 14 49.17 1.22 -28.16
C VAL A 14 49.47 -0.22 -27.69
N ILE A 15 49.44 -0.43 -26.37
CA ILE A 15 48.40 -1.22 -25.66
C ILE A 15 48.35 -0.77 -24.19
N LEU A 16 47.17 -0.28 -23.79
CA LEU A 16 46.73 -0.11 -22.41
C LEU A 16 46.74 -1.45 -21.68
N LEU A 17 47.23 -1.47 -20.44
CA LEU A 17 46.70 -2.39 -19.43
C LEU A 17 46.25 -1.56 -18.22
N PHE A 18 44.95 -1.26 -18.21
CA PHE A 18 44.18 -0.98 -17.01
C PHE A 18 43.99 -2.29 -16.25
N ALA A 19 44.32 -2.30 -14.96
CA ALA A 19 43.54 -2.98 -13.93
C ALA A 19 44.25 -2.82 -12.58
N THR A 20 43.97 -1.71 -11.89
CA THR A 20 44.01 -1.75 -10.42
C THR A 20 42.65 -1.29 -9.93
N LEU A 21 41.92 -2.31 -9.49
CA LEU A 21 40.68 -2.30 -8.73
C LEU A 21 40.78 -1.27 -7.59
N TYR A 22 40.03 -0.17 -7.68
CA TYR A 22 39.63 0.61 -6.52
C TYR A 22 38.13 0.88 -6.63
N LEU A 23 37.36 -0.11 -6.19
CA LEU A 23 35.97 0.06 -5.78
C LEU A 23 35.99 0.79 -4.42
N ILE A 24 36.24 2.09 -4.43
CA ILE A 24 35.81 2.96 -3.34
C ILE A 24 34.41 3.42 -3.72
N HIS A 25 33.39 2.78 -3.14
CA HIS A 25 32.07 3.39 -3.03
C HIS A 25 32.19 4.57 -2.05
N SER A 26 32.80 5.67 -2.49
CA SER A 26 32.74 6.93 -1.77
C SER A 26 31.34 7.48 -1.94
N ALA A 27 30.57 7.53 -0.85
CA ALA A 27 29.38 8.36 -0.81
C ALA A 27 29.82 9.79 -1.15
N TYR A 28 29.45 10.27 -2.33
CA TYR A 28 29.76 11.62 -2.75
C TYR A 28 28.87 12.56 -1.93
N SER A 29 29.46 13.30 -1.00
CA SER A 29 28.80 14.40 -0.30
C SER A 29 28.74 15.56 -1.26
N ALA A 30 27.57 15.80 -1.85
CA ALA A 30 27.33 16.99 -2.65
C ALA A 30 26.51 17.94 -1.77
N GLU A 31 27.02 19.15 -1.50
CA GLU A 31 26.18 20.27 -1.07
C GLU A 31 25.35 20.74 -2.27
N VAL A 32 24.50 19.85 -2.80
CA VAL A 32 23.65 20.14 -3.95
C VAL A 32 22.23 20.24 -3.44
N GLU A 33 21.74 21.49 -3.37
CA GLU A 33 20.32 21.75 -3.25
C GLU A 33 19.60 21.17 -4.46
N LEU A 34 18.77 20.16 -4.23
CA LEU A 34 17.92 19.58 -5.28
C LEU A 34 16.65 20.40 -5.39
N PHE A 35 16.76 21.54 -6.07
CA PHE A 35 15.65 22.43 -6.35
C PHE A 35 15.30 22.39 -7.85
N LEU A 36 14.15 21.79 -8.17
CA LEU A 36 13.61 21.69 -9.53
C LEU A 36 12.36 22.56 -9.65
N ASP A 37 12.45 23.49 -10.60
CA ASP A 37 11.42 24.48 -10.90
C ASP A 37 11.37 24.71 -12.42
N ASP A 38 10.26 25.26 -12.91
CA ASP A 38 10.06 25.65 -14.31
C ASP A 38 10.32 24.51 -15.31
N GLU A 39 9.55 23.42 -15.20
CA GLU A 39 9.57 22.29 -16.13
C GLU A 39 10.91 21.53 -16.22
N LYS A 40 11.86 21.80 -15.30
CA LYS A 40 13.12 21.05 -15.20
C LYS A 40 12.90 19.57 -14.91
N GLU A 41 13.71 18.72 -15.54
CA GLU A 41 13.76 17.30 -15.28
C GLU A 41 15.15 16.88 -14.77
N MET A 42 15.19 16.02 -13.75
CA MET A 42 16.42 15.47 -13.23
C MET A 42 16.27 13.98 -12.95
N THR A 43 17.31 13.21 -13.32
CA THR A 43 17.39 11.79 -13.01
C THR A 43 18.63 11.49 -12.18
N ILE A 44 18.43 10.87 -11.03
CA ILE A 44 19.47 10.29 -10.17
C ILE A 44 19.36 8.79 -10.33
N SER A 45 20.38 8.16 -10.90
CA SER A 45 20.37 6.71 -11.16
C SER A 45 21.67 6.04 -10.74
N GLY A 46 21.54 4.85 -10.16
CA GLY A 46 22.63 3.91 -9.88
C GLY A 46 23.69 4.42 -8.92
N ARG A 47 23.34 5.30 -7.98
CA ARG A 47 24.33 5.96 -7.09
C ARG A 47 23.84 6.15 -5.67
N SER A 48 24.79 6.32 -4.76
CA SER A 48 24.54 6.75 -3.39
C SER A 48 24.88 8.22 -3.22
N LEU A 49 23.98 9.00 -2.60
CA LEU A 49 24.15 10.43 -2.37
C LEU A 49 23.84 10.78 -0.91
N ILE A 50 24.62 11.71 -0.36
CA ILE A 50 24.26 12.40 0.88
C ILE A 50 23.91 13.83 0.50
N LEU A 51 22.72 14.27 0.90
CA LEU A 51 22.22 15.62 0.66
C LEU A 51 22.08 16.35 1.99
N THR A 52 22.54 17.58 2.01
CA THR A 52 22.52 18.48 3.18
C THR A 52 21.60 19.68 2.93
N SER A 53 20.50 19.43 2.23
CA SER A 53 19.50 20.40 1.81
C SER A 53 18.16 19.72 1.56
N ASP A 54 17.09 20.50 1.47
CA ASP A 54 15.79 20.01 1.04
C ASP A 54 15.83 19.53 -0.42
N ILE A 55 14.91 18.63 -0.75
CA ILE A 55 14.57 18.26 -2.13
C ILE A 55 13.22 18.93 -2.44
N VAL A 56 13.20 19.85 -3.39
CA VAL A 56 12.00 20.59 -3.79
C VAL A 56 11.73 20.37 -5.28
N VAL A 57 10.52 19.92 -5.61
CA VAL A 57 10.08 19.70 -6.99
C VAL A 57 8.73 20.38 -7.19
N LYS A 58 8.66 21.42 -8.02
CA LYS A 58 7.42 22.18 -8.24
C LYS A 58 7.24 22.57 -9.71
N ASN A 59 6.15 23.25 -10.04
CA ASN A 59 5.92 23.83 -11.39
C ASN A 59 6.21 22.88 -12.56
N LYS A 60 5.53 21.72 -12.56
CA LYS A 60 5.64 20.65 -13.59
C LYS A 60 7.03 19.99 -13.73
N SER A 61 8.00 20.34 -12.89
CA SER A 61 9.29 19.67 -12.86
C SER A 61 9.18 18.20 -12.46
N SER A 62 10.19 17.42 -12.82
CA SER A 62 10.23 15.98 -12.61
C SER A 62 11.55 15.53 -11.99
N LEU A 63 11.48 14.83 -10.85
CA LEU A 63 12.61 14.14 -10.24
C LEU A 63 12.41 12.63 -10.32
N ILE A 64 13.37 11.95 -10.95
CA ILE A 64 13.41 10.49 -11.02
C ILE A 64 14.62 10.00 -10.22
N ILE A 65 14.37 9.18 -9.21
CA ILE A 65 15.39 8.51 -8.41
C ILE A 65 15.24 7.01 -8.63
N ALA A 66 16.20 6.40 -9.32
CA ALA A 66 16.16 5.01 -9.72
C ALA A 66 17.39 4.23 -9.22
N ASN A 67 17.19 3.03 -8.67
CA ASN A 67 18.28 2.15 -8.21
C ASN A 67 19.35 2.88 -7.37
N SER A 68 18.91 3.77 -6.48
CA SER A 68 19.79 4.71 -5.76
C SER A 68 19.55 4.66 -4.26
N ASN A 69 20.54 5.11 -3.48
CA ASN A 69 20.43 5.29 -2.04
C ASN A 69 20.66 6.77 -1.70
N ILE A 70 19.62 7.47 -1.27
CA ILE A 70 19.69 8.88 -0.92
C ILE A 70 19.53 9.02 0.59
N GLN A 71 20.54 9.61 1.22
CA GLN A 71 20.52 9.99 2.61
C GLN A 71 20.37 11.50 2.72
N LEU A 72 19.41 11.95 3.51
CA LEU A 72 19.29 13.33 3.96
C LEU A 72 19.98 13.48 5.30
N SER A 73 20.80 14.52 5.42
CA SER A 73 21.68 14.82 6.55
C SER A 73 22.87 13.87 6.69
N VAL A 74 24.03 14.37 7.11
CA VAL A 74 25.28 13.57 7.25
C VAL A 74 25.28 12.78 8.55
N ARG A 75 24.77 13.37 9.64
CA ARG A 75 24.81 12.85 11.03
C ARG A 75 23.51 13.14 11.80
N GLY A 76 22.44 13.53 11.10
CA GLY A 76 21.22 14.00 11.75
C GLY A 76 21.40 15.39 12.36
N GLU A 77 22.33 16.20 11.85
CA GLU A 77 22.56 17.56 12.34
C GLU A 77 21.37 18.50 12.09
N ARG A 78 20.59 18.23 11.04
CA ARG A 78 19.47 19.07 10.62
C ARG A 78 18.43 18.27 9.87
N GLY A 79 17.17 18.68 10.01
CA GLY A 79 16.06 18.18 9.21
C GLY A 79 16.06 18.76 7.81
N TYR A 80 16.05 17.87 6.83
CA TYR A 80 15.80 18.19 5.44
C TYR A 80 14.58 17.42 4.92
N ASN A 81 13.81 18.06 4.06
CA ASN A 81 12.50 17.59 3.63
C ASN A 81 12.49 17.17 2.17
N LEU A 82 11.52 16.33 1.79
CA LEU A 82 11.15 16.12 0.39
C LEU A 82 9.80 16.79 0.16
N ILE A 83 9.76 17.75 -0.76
CA ILE A 83 8.61 18.60 -1.01
C ILE A 83 8.25 18.55 -2.50
N ALA A 84 7.02 18.17 -2.81
CA ALA A 84 6.46 18.18 -4.15
C ALA A 84 5.22 19.07 -4.20
N LEU A 85 5.26 20.17 -4.97
CA LEU A 85 4.21 21.19 -5.03
C LEU A 85 3.65 21.37 -6.44
N ASP A 86 2.50 22.02 -6.55
CA ASP A 86 1.87 22.47 -7.80
C ASP A 86 1.64 21.36 -8.81
N SER A 87 2.57 21.10 -9.73
CA SER A 87 2.48 19.97 -10.68
C SER A 87 3.77 19.16 -10.72
N GLY A 88 4.60 19.30 -9.69
CA GLY A 88 5.85 18.57 -9.51
C GLY A 88 5.61 17.06 -9.47
N LYS A 89 6.56 16.31 -10.03
CA LYS A 89 6.50 14.86 -10.15
C LYS A 89 7.72 14.24 -9.51
N VAL A 90 7.51 13.31 -8.59
CA VAL A 90 8.60 12.55 -7.95
C VAL A 90 8.37 11.06 -8.20
N LEU A 91 9.36 10.41 -8.81
CA LEU A 91 9.39 8.97 -8.99
C LEU A 91 10.57 8.38 -8.20
N LEU A 92 10.28 7.55 -7.21
CA LEU A 92 11.27 6.75 -6.48
C LEU A 92 11.10 5.29 -6.89
N SER A 93 12.09 4.71 -7.57
CA SER A 93 12.02 3.34 -8.10
C SER A 93 13.21 2.51 -7.67
N SER A 94 12.96 1.33 -7.08
CA SER A 94 13.98 0.39 -6.60
C SER A 94 15.07 1.08 -5.76
N SER A 95 14.68 2.04 -4.92
CA SER A 95 15.61 2.95 -4.24
C SER A 95 15.36 3.00 -2.74
N THR A 96 16.34 3.52 -2.00
CA THR A 96 16.18 3.87 -0.60
C THR A 96 16.28 5.39 -0.43
N LEU A 97 15.29 5.97 0.26
CA LEU A 97 15.32 7.36 0.71
C LEU A 97 15.30 7.37 2.24
N GLN A 98 16.35 7.88 2.85
CA GLN A 98 16.55 7.89 4.29
C GLN A 98 16.76 9.31 4.79
N SER A 99 16.12 9.69 5.90
CA SER A 99 16.58 10.81 6.71
C SER A 99 17.28 10.32 7.97
N LEU A 100 18.36 11.00 8.37
CA LEU A 100 19.00 10.80 9.67
C LEU A 100 18.45 11.73 10.76
N PHE A 101 17.59 12.68 10.40
CA PHE A 101 16.93 13.56 11.36
C PHE A 101 15.44 13.26 11.45
N ASN A 102 14.99 12.84 12.62
CA ASN A 102 13.64 12.35 12.82
C ASN A 102 12.53 13.40 12.68
N ALA A 103 12.85 14.69 12.52
CA ALA A 103 11.86 15.73 12.23
C ALA A 103 11.69 16.01 10.73
N SER A 104 12.51 15.41 9.87
CA SER A 104 12.35 15.52 8.40
C SER A 104 10.98 15.05 7.95
N THR A 105 10.42 15.73 6.96
CA THR A 105 9.08 15.46 6.44
C THR A 105 9.08 15.16 4.94
N ILE A 106 8.01 14.52 4.49
CA ILE A 106 7.65 14.40 3.08
C ILE A 106 6.31 15.10 2.88
N GLU A 107 6.26 16.08 2.00
CA GLU A 107 5.05 16.86 1.70
C GLU A 107 4.72 16.83 0.21
N ILE A 108 3.46 16.49 -0.12
CA ILE A 108 2.92 16.49 -1.48
C ILE A 108 1.61 17.30 -1.50
N SER A 109 1.54 18.38 -2.28
CA SER A 109 0.37 19.27 -2.34
C SER A 109 0.13 19.82 -3.76
N GLY A 110 -0.89 20.66 -3.94
CA GLY A 110 -1.32 21.11 -5.26
C GLY A 110 -1.88 19.96 -6.10
N ALA A 111 -1.50 19.92 -7.38
CA ALA A 111 -1.70 18.81 -8.30
C ALA A 111 -0.43 17.93 -8.46
N ALA A 112 0.49 17.96 -7.48
CA ALA A 112 1.72 17.17 -7.53
C ALA A 112 1.45 15.65 -7.49
N ASN A 113 2.41 14.87 -8.00
CA ASN A 113 2.35 13.42 -8.01
C ASN A 113 3.62 12.82 -7.41
N MET A 114 3.44 11.85 -6.52
CA MET A 114 4.53 11.00 -6.04
C MET A 114 4.25 9.53 -6.34
N THR A 115 5.18 8.87 -7.01
CA THR A 115 5.14 7.44 -7.29
C THR A 115 6.34 6.74 -6.64
N ILE A 116 6.08 5.72 -5.82
CA ILE A 116 7.09 4.96 -5.08
C ILE A 116 6.96 3.48 -5.46
N LEU A 117 7.97 2.92 -6.13
CA LEU A 117 7.98 1.56 -6.67
C LEU A 117 9.13 0.76 -6.08
N ASN A 118 8.85 -0.42 -5.50
CA ASN A 118 9.86 -1.34 -4.97
C ASN A 118 10.93 -0.66 -4.08
N SER A 119 10.54 0.38 -3.34
CA SER A 119 11.47 1.28 -2.66
C SER A 119 11.29 1.24 -1.15
N THR A 120 12.26 1.78 -0.43
CA THR A 120 12.21 1.93 1.02
C THR A 120 12.32 3.39 1.40
N ILE A 121 11.42 3.87 2.26
CA ILE A 121 11.49 5.20 2.87
C ILE A 121 11.62 5.04 4.37
N THR A 122 12.58 5.72 4.99
CA THR A 122 12.87 5.56 6.43
C THR A 122 13.41 6.84 7.07
N GLY A 123 13.20 6.98 8.38
CA GLY A 123 13.77 8.08 9.18
C GLY A 123 13.04 9.42 9.09
N PHE A 124 12.04 9.54 8.22
CA PHE A 124 11.13 10.69 8.19
C PHE A 124 10.10 10.60 9.31
N ASN A 125 9.70 11.75 9.87
CA ASN A 125 8.66 11.87 10.89
C ASN A 125 7.27 11.55 10.31
N ILE A 126 7.01 12.16 9.16
CA ILE A 126 5.67 12.26 8.59
C ILE A 126 5.72 12.32 7.07
N LEU A 127 4.75 11.67 6.44
CA LEU A 127 4.39 11.89 5.05
C LEU A 127 2.99 12.50 4.99
N THR A 128 2.84 13.67 4.36
CA THR A 128 1.54 14.31 4.16
C THR A 128 1.21 14.55 2.69
N SER A 129 -0.03 14.27 2.33
CA SER A 129 -0.61 14.59 1.01
C SER A 129 -1.84 15.48 1.20
N ARG A 130 -2.00 16.53 0.41
CA ARG A 130 -3.17 17.44 0.49
C ARG A 130 -3.69 17.84 -0.88
N GLU A 131 -4.89 18.40 -0.92
CA GLU A 131 -5.50 19.00 -2.12
C GLU A 131 -5.66 18.00 -3.27
N ASN A 132 -5.32 18.40 -4.50
CA ASN A 132 -5.49 17.58 -5.71
C ASN A 132 -4.32 16.63 -5.99
N SER A 133 -3.42 16.46 -5.02
CA SER A 133 -2.24 15.61 -5.17
C SER A 133 -2.61 14.15 -5.37
N THR A 134 -1.64 13.38 -5.88
CA THR A 134 -1.81 11.94 -6.11
C THR A 134 -0.59 11.17 -5.61
N ILE A 135 -0.84 10.04 -4.95
CA ILE A 135 0.22 9.16 -4.44
C ILE A 135 -0.03 7.73 -4.90
N HIS A 136 1.00 7.12 -5.48
CA HIS A 136 1.02 5.72 -5.88
C HIS A 136 2.19 5.00 -5.20
N ILE A 137 1.90 3.98 -4.40
CA ILE A 137 2.93 3.19 -3.72
C ILE A 137 2.74 1.72 -4.05
N HIS A 138 3.76 1.13 -4.65
CA HIS A 138 3.76 -0.26 -5.10
C HIS A 138 4.93 -1.03 -4.51
N ASN A 139 4.63 -2.15 -3.85
CA ASN A 139 5.60 -3.10 -3.30
C ASN A 139 6.73 -2.45 -2.47
N SER A 140 6.41 -1.40 -1.72
CA SER A 140 7.40 -0.57 -1.03
C SER A 140 7.29 -0.66 0.49
N LYS A 141 8.37 -0.33 1.20
CA LYS A 141 8.45 -0.32 2.67
C LYS A 141 8.50 1.11 3.18
N LEU A 142 7.54 1.48 4.01
CA LEU A 142 7.40 2.81 4.58
C LEU A 142 7.64 2.72 6.10
N PHE A 143 8.83 3.11 6.53
CA PHE A 143 9.20 3.22 7.94
C PHE A 143 9.00 4.66 8.40
N ILE A 144 7.77 5.14 8.30
CA ILE A 144 7.35 6.49 8.65
C ILE A 144 6.31 6.38 9.78
N PRO A 145 6.53 6.99 10.95
CA PRO A 145 5.62 6.88 12.09
C PRO A 145 4.19 7.34 11.81
N TYR A 146 4.02 8.32 10.92
CA TYR A 146 2.70 8.87 10.60
C TYR A 146 2.58 9.21 9.12
N ILE A 147 1.53 8.71 8.46
CA ILE A 147 1.20 9.03 7.08
C ILE A 147 -0.21 9.59 7.06
N ASN A 148 -0.38 10.83 6.61
CA ASN A 148 -1.67 11.49 6.51
C ASN A 148 -1.97 11.91 5.07
N CYS A 149 -2.87 11.19 4.42
CA CYS A 149 -3.28 11.46 3.06
C CYS A 149 -4.67 12.11 3.07
N SER A 150 -4.77 13.33 2.56
CA SER A 150 -6.03 14.03 2.31
C SER A 150 -6.04 14.56 0.88
N CYS A 151 -5.89 13.64 -0.08
CA CYS A 151 -5.60 13.96 -1.47
C CYS A 151 -6.67 13.44 -2.42
N ARG A 152 -6.58 13.79 -3.71
CA ARG A 152 -7.55 13.35 -4.72
C ARG A 152 -7.56 11.84 -4.88
N ALA A 153 -6.37 11.21 -4.91
CA ALA A 153 -6.25 9.78 -5.09
C ALA A 153 -5.02 9.21 -4.37
N LEU A 154 -5.23 8.09 -3.69
CA LEU A 154 -4.19 7.28 -3.08
C LEU A 154 -4.35 5.83 -3.54
N THR A 155 -3.27 5.23 -4.03
CA THR A 155 -3.22 3.80 -4.34
C THR A 155 -2.04 3.18 -3.61
N LEU A 156 -2.32 2.18 -2.77
CA LEU A 156 -1.29 1.38 -2.10
C LEU A 156 -1.47 -0.09 -2.48
N THR A 157 -0.47 -0.66 -3.15
CA THR A 157 -0.51 -2.07 -3.59
C THR A 157 0.75 -2.81 -3.16
N GLY A 158 0.62 -3.85 -2.33
CA GLY A 158 1.77 -4.65 -1.87
C GLY A 158 2.71 -3.93 -0.91
N GLY A 159 2.31 -2.76 -0.38
CA GLY A 159 3.12 -1.96 0.53
C GLY A 159 3.15 -2.48 1.96
N THR A 160 4.17 -2.10 2.72
CA THR A 160 4.27 -2.41 4.16
C THR A 160 4.64 -1.18 4.98
N MET A 161 3.97 -1.01 6.11
CA MET A 161 4.21 0.02 7.12
C MET A 161 4.12 -0.65 8.51
N PRO A 162 5.22 -1.26 8.98
CA PRO A 162 5.19 -2.19 10.10
C PRO A 162 4.88 -1.54 11.45
N LYS A 163 5.06 -0.22 11.58
CA LYS A 163 4.76 0.58 12.76
C LYS A 163 4.20 1.93 12.32
N GLY A 164 3.37 2.52 13.17
CA GLY A 164 2.86 3.86 12.97
C GLY A 164 1.37 3.89 12.59
N GLU A 165 0.92 5.07 12.17
CA GLU A 165 -0.47 5.32 11.82
C GLU A 165 -0.62 5.84 10.39
N LEU A 166 -1.45 5.15 9.60
CA LEU A 166 -1.88 5.57 8.27
C LEU A 166 -3.29 6.15 8.37
N LYS A 167 -3.43 7.45 8.15
CA LYS A 167 -4.70 8.17 8.08
C LYS A 167 -5.00 8.57 6.65
N ILE A 168 -6.19 8.23 6.17
CA ILE A 168 -6.63 8.53 4.81
C ILE A 168 -8.00 9.21 4.85
N ASN A 169 -8.06 10.39 4.25
CA ASN A 169 -9.25 11.21 4.08
C ASN A 169 -9.40 11.60 2.60
N ASN A 170 -9.86 10.64 1.80
CA ASN A 170 -9.93 10.76 0.35
C ASN A 170 -11.33 10.42 -0.17
N PRO A 171 -11.76 10.97 -1.32
CA PRO A 171 -13.04 10.61 -1.93
C PRO A 171 -13.16 9.11 -2.23
N THR A 172 -12.07 8.48 -2.68
CA THR A 172 -12.01 7.05 -2.95
C THR A 172 -10.67 6.47 -2.52
N VAL A 173 -10.70 5.25 -1.99
CA VAL A 173 -9.51 4.52 -1.58
C VAL A 173 -9.58 3.08 -2.06
N SER A 174 -8.49 2.63 -2.69
CA SER A 174 -8.22 1.23 -3.00
C SER A 174 -6.92 0.80 -2.36
N LEU A 175 -7.00 -0.10 -1.39
CA LEU A 175 -5.84 -0.72 -0.74
C LEU A 175 -5.82 -2.22 -1.09
N GLU A 176 -4.71 -2.69 -1.63
CA GLU A 176 -4.54 -4.10 -1.98
C GLU A 176 -3.22 -4.67 -1.47
N ARG A 177 -3.27 -5.82 -0.77
CA ARG A 177 -2.07 -6.52 -0.24
C ARG A 177 -1.21 -5.61 0.66
N PHE A 178 -1.83 -4.74 1.43
CA PHE A 178 -1.12 -3.80 2.31
C PHE A 178 -1.00 -4.34 3.73
N LYS A 179 0.18 -4.21 4.33
CA LYS A 179 0.44 -4.57 5.73
C LYS A 179 0.77 -3.33 6.56
N GLY A 180 -0.14 -2.92 7.44
CA GLY A 180 0.02 -1.77 8.33
C GLY A 180 0.00 -2.14 9.82
N ASP A 181 0.25 -1.17 10.69
CA ASP A 181 0.00 -1.31 12.14
C ASP A 181 -1.39 -0.77 12.49
N ARG A 182 -1.60 0.55 12.33
CA ARG A 182 -2.87 1.25 12.56
C ARG A 182 -3.31 1.94 11.27
N ILE A 183 -4.53 1.65 10.82
CA ILE A 183 -5.12 2.22 9.60
C ILE A 183 -6.44 2.90 9.98
N HIS A 184 -6.55 4.19 9.65
CA HIS A 184 -7.75 5.01 9.85
C HIS A 184 -8.22 5.55 8.50
N LEU A 185 -9.44 5.20 8.11
CA LEU A 185 -10.07 5.65 6.87
C LEU A 185 -11.32 6.47 7.20
N ASP A 186 -11.42 7.65 6.60
CA ASP A 186 -12.62 8.48 6.56
C ASP A 186 -12.83 8.91 5.11
N VAL A 187 -13.63 8.14 4.35
CA VAL A 187 -13.55 8.17 2.88
C VAL A 187 -14.91 8.15 2.20
N GLY A 188 -14.98 8.65 0.96
CA GLY A 188 -16.21 8.54 0.17
C GLY A 188 -16.57 7.09 -0.17
N ASN A 189 -15.63 6.28 -0.66
CA ASN A 189 -15.79 4.82 -0.86
C ASN A 189 -14.49 4.08 -0.54
N ALA A 190 -14.58 2.83 -0.07
CA ALA A 190 -13.42 2.01 0.26
C ALA A 190 -13.50 0.60 -0.34
N THR A 191 -12.46 0.22 -1.09
CA THR A 191 -12.21 -1.17 -1.48
C THR A 191 -10.89 -1.64 -0.85
N LEU A 192 -11.00 -2.59 0.08
CA LEU A 192 -9.88 -3.10 0.87
C LEU A 192 -9.73 -4.59 0.60
N LYS A 193 -8.56 -5.01 0.10
CA LYS A 193 -8.31 -6.42 -0.27
C LYS A 193 -6.97 -6.89 0.26
N ASN A 194 -6.93 -8.07 0.87
CA ASN A 194 -5.69 -8.66 1.41
C ASN A 194 -4.98 -7.73 2.41
N ILE A 195 -5.74 -7.08 3.29
CA ILE A 195 -5.19 -6.16 4.29
C ILE A 195 -4.73 -6.92 5.52
N GLN A 196 -3.55 -6.59 6.02
CA GLN A 196 -3.04 -7.05 7.30
C GLN A 196 -2.80 -5.86 8.22
N ALA A 197 -3.49 -5.77 9.35
CA ALA A 197 -3.32 -4.67 10.30
C ALA A 197 -3.54 -5.09 11.75
N LYS A 198 -2.92 -4.42 12.72
CA LYS A 198 -3.31 -4.61 14.13
C LYS A 198 -4.61 -3.88 14.44
N HIS A 199 -4.78 -2.69 13.86
CA HIS A 199 -5.98 -1.88 14.03
C HIS A 199 -6.46 -1.34 12.68
N LEU A 200 -7.74 -1.52 12.39
CA LEU A 200 -8.45 -0.87 11.29
C LEU A 200 -9.68 -0.17 11.83
N ALA A 201 -9.78 1.14 11.61
CA ALA A 201 -11.01 1.89 11.77
C ALA A 201 -11.35 2.48 10.41
N ALA A 202 -12.49 2.10 9.84
CA ALA A 202 -12.88 2.57 8.52
C ALA A 202 -14.32 3.09 8.53
N MET A 203 -14.46 4.35 8.18
CA MET A 203 -15.72 5.07 8.02
C MET A 203 -15.86 5.45 6.56
N SER A 204 -17.05 5.23 5.99
CA SER A 204 -17.33 5.60 4.62
C SER A 204 -18.70 6.23 4.42
N VAL A 205 -18.81 7.18 3.49
CA VAL A 205 -20.11 7.69 3.06
C VAL A 205 -20.80 6.71 2.11
N GLY A 206 -20.04 6.03 1.26
CA GLY A 206 -20.51 5.06 0.27
C GLY A 206 -20.29 3.63 0.73
N THR A 207 -20.06 2.72 -0.22
CA THR A 207 -19.86 1.29 0.13
C THR A 207 -18.46 1.06 0.68
N LEU A 208 -18.38 0.29 1.75
CA LEU A 208 -17.13 -0.20 2.35
C LEU A 208 -17.01 -1.71 2.10
N GLN A 209 -16.06 -2.10 1.26
CA GLN A 209 -15.77 -3.49 0.96
C GLN A 209 -14.43 -3.91 1.57
N LEU A 210 -14.42 -5.03 2.30
CA LEU A 210 -13.24 -5.61 2.91
C LEU A 210 -13.16 -7.11 2.59
N ASN A 211 -12.11 -7.57 1.93
CA ASN A 211 -11.99 -8.96 1.50
C ASN A 211 -10.61 -9.55 1.84
N SER A 212 -10.57 -10.85 2.17
CA SER A 212 -9.35 -11.67 2.26
C SER A 212 -8.34 -11.12 3.26
N SER A 213 -8.82 -10.50 4.34
CA SER A 213 -8.00 -9.69 5.24
C SER A 213 -7.79 -10.35 6.59
N ARG A 214 -6.68 -10.00 7.27
CA ARG A 214 -6.37 -10.44 8.63
C ARG A 214 -6.07 -9.23 9.51
N ILE A 215 -7.01 -8.88 10.37
CA ILE A 215 -6.95 -7.66 11.16
C ILE A 215 -7.02 -8.02 12.66
N GLY A 216 -6.35 -7.28 13.53
CA GLY A 216 -6.55 -7.41 14.97
C GLY A 216 -7.91 -6.85 15.36
N ASN A 217 -7.95 -5.57 15.73
CA ASN A 217 -9.19 -4.88 16.07
C ASN A 217 -9.72 -4.12 14.85
N CYS A 218 -10.97 -4.36 14.50
CA CYS A 218 -11.64 -3.76 13.35
C CYS A 218 -12.95 -3.07 13.74
N THR A 219 -13.08 -1.79 13.40
CA THR A 219 -14.33 -1.02 13.52
C THR A 219 -14.73 -0.49 12.16
N LEU A 220 -15.95 -0.78 11.73
CA LEU A 220 -16.44 -0.43 10.39
C LEU A 220 -17.75 0.35 10.46
N GLN A 221 -17.84 1.41 9.66
CA GLN A 221 -19.05 2.20 9.47
C GLN A 221 -19.20 2.59 8.01
N SER A 222 -20.42 2.54 7.52
CA SER A 222 -20.77 3.09 6.22
C SER A 222 -22.21 3.63 6.22
N ASN A 223 -22.47 4.74 5.53
CA ASN A 223 -23.84 5.25 5.38
C ASN A 223 -24.65 4.46 4.34
N VAL A 224 -24.02 3.64 3.50
CA VAL A 224 -24.69 2.77 2.51
C VAL A 224 -24.68 1.31 2.94
N LYS A 225 -23.52 0.66 2.89
CA LYS A 225 -23.35 -0.76 3.27
C LYS A 225 -21.91 -1.11 3.58
N VAL A 226 -21.71 -1.93 4.62
CA VAL A 226 -20.46 -2.65 4.86
C VAL A 226 -20.58 -4.07 4.31
N VAL A 227 -19.59 -4.52 3.51
CA VAL A 227 -19.50 -5.90 3.04
C VAL A 227 -18.12 -6.44 3.36
N ILE A 228 -18.08 -7.52 4.14
CA ILE A 228 -16.86 -8.24 4.48
C ILE A 228 -16.92 -9.64 3.89
N ALA A 229 -15.83 -10.10 3.28
CA ALA A 229 -15.68 -11.48 2.82
C ALA A 229 -14.33 -12.08 3.25
N ASP A 230 -14.31 -13.38 3.53
CA ASP A 230 -13.09 -14.20 3.62
C ASP A 230 -12.03 -13.63 4.57
N SER A 231 -12.45 -13.05 5.69
CA SER A 231 -11.57 -12.26 6.56
C SER A 231 -11.55 -12.79 7.98
N THR A 232 -10.41 -12.59 8.64
CA THR A 232 -10.14 -12.99 10.02
C THR A 232 -9.85 -11.78 10.89
N PHE A 233 -10.39 -11.76 12.10
CA PHE A 233 -10.32 -10.64 13.04
C PHE A 233 -9.96 -11.11 14.45
N ASP A 234 -9.26 -10.34 15.26
CA ASP A 234 -9.22 -10.59 16.72
C ASP A 234 -10.45 -10.01 17.42
N TRP A 235 -10.97 -8.90 16.89
CA TRP A 235 -12.20 -8.25 17.33
C TRP A 235 -12.83 -7.47 16.16
N LEU A 236 -14.15 -7.55 16.02
CA LEU A 236 -14.89 -6.93 14.92
C LEU A 236 -16.16 -6.23 15.43
N LYS A 237 -16.27 -4.92 15.18
CA LYS A 237 -17.47 -4.12 15.46
C LYS A 237 -17.98 -3.42 14.21
N PHE A 238 -19.28 -3.53 14.00
CA PHE A 238 -20.05 -2.78 13.03
C PHE A 238 -20.75 -1.61 13.74
N LEU A 239 -20.58 -0.41 13.20
CA LEU A 239 -21.32 0.80 13.58
C LEU A 239 -22.48 1.10 12.61
N SER A 240 -22.64 0.27 11.58
CA SER A 240 -23.70 0.37 10.56
C SER A 240 -24.03 -1.03 10.02
N SER A 241 -25.22 -1.22 9.47
CA SER A 241 -25.66 -2.51 8.93
C SER A 241 -24.78 -3.01 7.78
N GLY A 242 -24.71 -4.33 7.60
CA GLY A 242 -23.85 -4.94 6.59
C GLY A 242 -23.89 -6.45 6.52
N ASP A 243 -23.10 -6.99 5.60
CA ASP A 243 -22.96 -8.43 5.37
C ASP A 243 -21.55 -8.89 5.73
N ALA A 244 -21.44 -10.03 6.41
CA ALA A 244 -20.20 -10.70 6.73
C ALA A 244 -20.22 -12.13 6.18
N VAL A 245 -19.45 -12.40 5.12
CA VAL A 245 -19.41 -13.69 4.44
C VAL A 245 -18.10 -14.42 4.77
N ASN A 246 -18.20 -15.63 5.32
CA ASN A 246 -17.03 -16.44 5.68
C ASN A 246 -16.03 -15.69 6.56
N VAL A 247 -16.55 -14.92 7.52
CA VAL A 247 -15.78 -14.11 8.45
C VAL A 247 -15.54 -14.88 9.74
N THR A 248 -14.32 -14.84 10.26
CA THR A 248 -13.96 -15.43 11.56
C THR A 248 -13.40 -14.37 12.50
N VAL A 249 -13.83 -14.38 13.76
CA VAL A 249 -13.30 -13.57 14.85
C VAL A 249 -12.65 -14.53 15.86
N SER A 250 -11.37 -14.33 16.16
CA SER A 250 -10.59 -15.06 17.15
C SER A 250 -11.36 -15.08 18.48
N LYS A 251 -11.33 -16.22 19.20
CA LYS A 251 -11.89 -16.42 20.55
C LYS A 251 -13.39 -16.75 20.68
N GLY A 252 -14.02 -17.41 19.70
CA GLY A 252 -15.33 -18.04 19.93
C GLY A 252 -15.61 -19.30 19.13
N ARG A 253 -16.61 -20.07 19.56
CA ARG A 253 -17.15 -21.20 18.79
C ARG A 253 -17.86 -20.65 17.54
N ALA A 254 -17.93 -21.43 16.46
CA ALA A 254 -18.64 -21.08 15.21
C ALA A 254 -18.25 -19.71 14.60
N GLY A 255 -16.95 -19.40 14.56
CA GLY A 255 -16.42 -18.17 13.96
C GLY A 255 -16.43 -16.94 14.86
N GLY A 256 -16.85 -17.04 16.12
CA GLY A 256 -16.66 -15.99 17.12
C GLY A 256 -17.59 -14.77 17.03
N PRO A 257 -17.61 -13.92 18.07
CA PRO A 257 -18.60 -12.86 18.22
C PRO A 257 -18.35 -11.68 17.27
N ILE A 258 -19.42 -11.21 16.63
CA ILE A 258 -19.47 -9.93 15.91
C ILE A 258 -20.24 -8.95 16.79
N TYR A 259 -19.69 -7.76 17.00
CA TYR A 259 -20.35 -6.71 17.77
C TYR A 259 -21.08 -5.76 16.82
N ALA A 260 -22.34 -5.48 17.10
CA ALA A 260 -23.17 -4.51 16.36
C ALA A 260 -23.59 -3.40 17.31
N ASP A 261 -23.49 -2.14 16.86
CA ASP A 261 -23.98 -0.99 17.62
C ASP A 261 -25.52 -0.91 17.63
N THR A 262 -26.08 -0.01 18.43
CA THR A 262 -27.54 0.20 18.50
C THR A 262 -28.15 0.43 17.11
N ASN A 263 -29.26 -0.26 16.80
CA ASN A 263 -29.97 -0.19 15.52
C ASN A 263 -29.15 -0.69 14.31
N VAL A 264 -28.11 -1.48 14.55
CA VAL A 264 -27.32 -2.12 13.49
C VAL A 264 -27.74 -3.58 13.35
N THR A 265 -28.01 -3.99 12.12
CA THR A 265 -28.25 -5.39 11.76
C THR A 265 -27.13 -5.89 10.85
N VAL A 266 -26.47 -6.97 11.27
CA VAL A 266 -25.44 -7.65 10.49
C VAL A 266 -25.91 -9.04 10.10
N GLN A 267 -25.82 -9.37 8.82
CA GLN A 267 -26.12 -10.70 8.31
C GLN A 267 -24.82 -11.47 8.11
N ARG A 268 -24.67 -12.60 8.80
CA ARG A 268 -23.49 -13.45 8.69
C ARG A 268 -23.80 -14.68 7.84
N TYR A 269 -22.96 -14.92 6.84
CA TYR A 269 -23.05 -16.02 5.90
C TYR A 269 -21.85 -16.95 6.03
N TRP A 270 -22.05 -18.25 5.80
CA TRP A 270 -20.99 -19.24 5.62
C TRP A 270 -21.09 -19.88 4.24
N TYR A 271 -19.96 -20.30 3.68
CA TYR A 271 -19.98 -21.11 2.47
C TYR A 271 -20.46 -22.52 2.79
N LEU A 272 -21.63 -22.88 2.28
CA LEU A 272 -22.00 -24.28 2.12
C LEU A 272 -21.20 -24.84 0.95
N ARG A 273 -20.41 -25.86 1.23
CA ARG A 273 -19.66 -26.63 0.22
C ARG A 273 -20.21 -28.04 0.16
N VAL A 274 -20.78 -28.41 -0.97
CA VAL A 274 -21.26 -29.77 -1.24
C VAL A 274 -20.41 -30.35 -2.35
N ASN A 275 -19.90 -31.56 -2.14
CA ASN A 275 -19.21 -32.34 -3.14
C ASN A 275 -20.12 -33.51 -3.54
N VAL A 276 -20.55 -33.53 -4.80
CA VAL A 276 -21.42 -34.56 -5.36
C VAL A 276 -20.57 -35.51 -6.18
N THR A 277 -20.53 -36.77 -5.77
CA THR A 277 -19.72 -37.80 -6.43
C THR A 277 -20.57 -38.99 -6.83
N ASP A 278 -20.11 -39.73 -7.85
CA ASP A 278 -20.60 -41.09 -8.12
C ASP A 278 -20.10 -42.07 -7.04
N LEU A 279 -20.46 -43.35 -7.22
CA LEU A 279 -20.01 -44.43 -6.36
C LEU A 279 -18.49 -44.67 -6.42
N ALA A 280 -17.81 -44.18 -7.46
CA ALA A 280 -16.36 -44.27 -7.63
C ALA A 280 -15.60 -43.04 -7.09
N GLY A 281 -16.30 -42.02 -6.58
CA GLY A 281 -15.72 -40.77 -6.08
C GLY A 281 -15.46 -39.72 -7.16
N THR A 282 -15.94 -39.91 -8.39
CA THR A 282 -15.84 -38.96 -9.49
C THR A 282 -16.90 -37.86 -9.33
N GLY A 283 -16.50 -36.60 -9.41
CA GLY A 283 -17.42 -35.46 -9.32
C GLY A 283 -18.44 -35.43 -10.46
N MET A 284 -19.70 -35.12 -10.15
CA MET A 284 -20.79 -35.05 -11.15
C MET A 284 -21.68 -33.80 -11.03
N PRO A 285 -22.09 -33.17 -12.14
CA PRO A 285 -23.12 -32.15 -12.12
C PRO A 285 -24.41 -32.67 -11.50
N ALA A 286 -24.99 -31.91 -10.59
CA ALA A 286 -26.26 -32.24 -9.95
C ALA A 286 -26.98 -31.00 -9.47
N LYS A 287 -28.31 -31.06 -9.45
CA LYS A 287 -29.14 -30.02 -8.83
C LYS A 287 -29.04 -30.15 -7.30
N ILE A 288 -28.73 -29.03 -6.65
CA ILE A 288 -28.69 -28.90 -5.20
C ILE A 288 -29.89 -28.10 -4.73
N VAL A 289 -30.61 -28.65 -3.76
CA VAL A 289 -31.68 -27.97 -3.01
C VAL A 289 -31.29 -28.01 -1.54
N VAL A 290 -31.26 -26.85 -0.90
CA VAL A 290 -30.92 -26.68 0.50
C VAL A 290 -32.16 -26.18 1.22
N GLU A 291 -32.55 -26.91 2.25
CA GLU A 291 -33.71 -26.60 3.10
C GLU A 291 -33.23 -26.29 4.52
N ASP A 292 -33.93 -25.41 5.22
CA ASP A 292 -33.74 -25.22 6.66
C ASP A 292 -34.39 -26.34 7.46
N TYR A 293 -34.28 -26.27 8.79
CA TYR A 293 -34.85 -27.28 9.69
C TYR A 293 -36.39 -27.36 9.66
N PHE A 294 -37.06 -26.36 9.06
CA PHE A 294 -38.50 -26.35 8.86
C PHE A 294 -38.92 -26.87 7.47
N GLY A 295 -37.98 -27.36 6.67
CA GLY A 295 -38.24 -27.80 5.29
C GLY A 295 -38.47 -26.65 4.31
N LYS A 296 -38.12 -25.40 4.69
CA LYS A 296 -38.21 -24.28 3.76
C LYS A 296 -36.94 -24.22 2.92
N ILE A 297 -37.10 -24.14 1.60
CA ILE A 297 -35.97 -23.98 0.67
C ILE A 297 -35.27 -22.64 0.96
N VAL A 298 -34.00 -22.70 1.36
CA VAL A 298 -33.13 -21.54 1.62
C VAL A 298 -32.16 -21.27 0.48
N ALA A 299 -31.84 -22.29 -0.33
CA ALA A 299 -31.06 -22.10 -1.54
C ALA A 299 -31.28 -23.22 -2.55
N THR A 300 -31.15 -22.86 -3.82
CA THR A 300 -31.02 -23.81 -4.94
C THR A 300 -29.80 -23.47 -5.78
N GLY A 301 -29.34 -24.43 -6.57
CA GLY A 301 -28.35 -24.24 -7.63
C GLY A 301 -27.87 -25.57 -8.20
N GLU A 302 -26.76 -25.54 -8.93
CA GLU A 302 -26.19 -26.70 -9.60
C GLU A 302 -24.71 -26.86 -9.23
N ALA A 303 -24.29 -28.10 -9.01
CA ALA A 303 -22.89 -28.45 -8.87
C ALA A 303 -22.19 -28.39 -10.23
N ASP A 304 -20.93 -27.95 -10.25
CA ASP A 304 -20.14 -27.83 -11.48
C ASP A 304 -19.77 -29.20 -12.09
N ALA A 305 -19.04 -29.18 -13.22
CA ALA A 305 -18.55 -30.40 -13.88
C ALA A 305 -17.65 -31.29 -13.00
N ARG A 306 -17.15 -30.77 -11.87
CA ARG A 306 -16.35 -31.50 -10.88
C ARG A 306 -17.19 -31.91 -9.67
N GLY A 307 -18.50 -31.76 -9.73
CA GLY A 307 -19.43 -32.05 -8.64
C GLY A 307 -19.36 -31.06 -7.48
N LEU A 308 -18.76 -29.89 -7.66
CA LEU A 308 -18.61 -28.92 -6.60
C LEU A 308 -19.74 -27.88 -6.64
N TYR A 309 -20.46 -27.75 -5.54
CA TYR A 309 -21.38 -26.64 -5.27
C TYR A 309 -20.88 -25.80 -4.10
N VAL A 310 -20.77 -24.49 -4.31
CA VAL A 310 -20.38 -23.52 -3.26
C VAL A 310 -21.34 -22.35 -3.30
N LYS A 311 -21.99 -22.05 -2.17
CA LYS A 311 -22.87 -20.88 -2.04
C LYS A 311 -22.84 -20.32 -0.62
N PRO A 312 -22.83 -18.99 -0.44
CA PRO A 312 -23.03 -18.39 0.87
C PRO A 312 -24.47 -18.62 1.34
N ILE A 313 -24.63 -19.19 2.53
CA ILE A 313 -25.91 -19.42 3.20
C ILE A 313 -25.95 -18.59 4.47
N LEU A 314 -27.08 -17.90 4.71
CA LEU A 314 -27.28 -17.12 5.92
C LEU A 314 -27.24 -18.05 7.13
N ALA A 315 -26.36 -17.74 8.08
CA ALA A 315 -26.15 -18.55 9.27
C ALA A 315 -26.62 -17.85 10.54
N GLU A 316 -26.48 -16.54 10.60
CA GLU A 316 -26.79 -15.75 11.81
C GLU A 316 -27.20 -14.33 11.42
N VAL A 317 -28.14 -13.76 12.19
CA VAL A 317 -28.48 -12.33 12.16
C VAL A 317 -28.10 -11.74 13.51
N VAL A 318 -27.15 -10.80 13.50
CA VAL A 318 -26.67 -10.12 14.69
C VAL A 318 -27.32 -8.74 14.76
N ASN A 319 -28.05 -8.47 15.83
CA ASN A 319 -28.72 -7.18 16.05
C ASN A 319 -28.12 -6.47 17.27
N GLY A 320 -27.73 -5.22 17.10
CA GLY A 320 -27.47 -4.35 18.25
C GLY A 320 -28.77 -3.74 18.74
N SER A 321 -29.22 -4.17 19.91
CA SER A 321 -30.41 -3.61 20.57
C SER A 321 -29.99 -2.59 21.65
N LYS A 322 -30.80 -1.55 21.83
CA LYS A 322 -30.78 -0.74 23.05
C LYS A 322 -31.30 -1.64 24.17
N THR A 323 -30.44 -2.03 25.10
CA THR A 323 -30.88 -2.41 26.45
C THR A 323 -31.18 -1.17 27.26
#